data_AF-A0A7V0P1S9-F1
#
_entry.id   AF-A0A7V0P1S9-F1
#
_cell.length_a   1.000
_cell.length_b   1.000
_cell.length_c   1.000
_cell.angle_alpha   90.00
_cell.angle_beta   90.00
_cell.angle_gamma   90.00
#
_symmetry.space_group_name_H-M   'P 1'
#
loop_
_entity.id
_entity.type
_entity.pdbx_description
1 polymer ?
#
loop_
_entity_poly.entity_id
_entity_poly.type
_entity_poly.pdbx_seq_one_letter_code
_entity_poly.pdbx_strand_id
1 'polypeptide(L)' 'MPEEAEKSFEEALKRLEEIVHSLEDNNPALDEALNLFEEGKSLIGLCLKKLDEAEQKLKILP' A
#
# COMPACT_ATOMS: atom_id res chain seq x y z
N MET A 1 -7.32 12.32 -14.88
CA MET A 1 -8.59 12.00 -14.19
C MET A 1 -8.21 11.50 -12.79
N PRO A 2 -8.77 12.04 -11.70
CA PRO A 2 -8.36 11.69 -10.32
C PRO A 2 -8.71 10.24 -9.91
N GLU A 3 -9.63 9.61 -10.62
CA GLU A 3 -10.23 8.30 -10.28
C GLU A 3 -9.27 7.10 -10.36
N GLU A 4 -8.26 7.12 -11.24
CA GLU A 4 -7.25 6.05 -11.32
C GLU A 4 -6.27 6.06 -10.13
N ALA A 5 -5.99 7.25 -9.58
CA ALA A 5 -5.07 7.38 -8.47
C ALA A 5 -5.70 6.91 -7.15
N GLU A 6 -6.99 7.18 -6.93
CA GLU A 6 -7.75 6.67 -5.78
C GLU A 6 -7.86 5.14 -5.84
N LYS A 7 -8.22 4.57 -6.99
CA LYS A 7 -8.28 3.11 -7.17
C LYS A 7 -6.94 2.45 -6.82
N SER A 8 -5.82 3.02 -7.29
CA SER A 8 -4.49 2.48 -6.98
C SER A 8 -4.10 2.52 -5.49
N PHE A 9 -4.65 3.48 -4.72
CA PHE A 9 -4.40 3.59 -3.29
C PHE A 9 -5.24 2.57 -2.50
N GLU A 10 -6.53 2.49 -2.81
CA GLU A 10 -7.44 1.52 -2.18
C GLU A 10 -7.02 0.08 -2.49
N GLU A 11 -6.60 -0.21 -3.72
CA GLU A 11 -6.08 -1.52 -4.13
C GLU A 11 -4.79 -1.87 -3.36
N ALA A 12 -3.87 -0.91 -3.20
CA ALA A 12 -2.64 -1.12 -2.44
C ALA A 12 -2.90 -1.37 -0.95
N LEU A 13 -3.87 -0.64 -0.36
CA LEU A 13 -4.31 -0.88 1.02
C LEU A 13 -4.95 -2.25 1.19
N LYS A 14 -5.86 -2.63 0.30
CA LYS A 14 -6.50 -3.96 0.34
C LYS A 14 -5.47 -5.07 0.24
N ARG A 15 -4.47 -4.92 -0.63
CA ARG A 15 -3.39 -5.89 -0.77
C ARG A 15 -2.53 -5.97 0.48
N LEU A 16 -2.27 -4.85 1.15
CA LEU A 16 -1.57 -4.84 2.44
C LEU A 16 -2.34 -5.62 3.52
N GLU A 17 -3.66 -5.46 3.59
CA GLU A 17 -4.50 -6.24 4.51
C GLU A 17 -4.42 -7.75 4.22
N GLU A 18 -4.47 -8.14 2.94
CA GLU A 18 -4.29 -9.55 2.53
C GLU A 18 -2.91 -10.09 2.91
N ILE A 19 -1.85 -9.29 2.76
CA ILE A 19 -0.49 -9.66 3.16
C ILE A 19 -0.39 -9.87 4.66
N VAL A 20 -0.93 -8.94 5.47
CA VAL A 20 -0.95 -9.06 6.93
C VAL A 20 -1.69 -10.32 7.35
N HIS A 21 -2.86 -10.56 6.78
CA HIS A 21 -3.65 -11.76 7.06
C HIS A 21 -2.90 -13.04 6.66
N SER A 22 -2.20 -13.04 5.52
CA SER A 22 -1.39 -14.17 5.07
C SER A 22 -0.20 -14.45 6.00
N LEU A 23 0.43 -13.41 6.54
CA LEU A 23 1.53 -13.53 7.51
C LEU A 23 1.05 -14.04 8.87
N GLU A 24 -0.16 -13.67 9.30
CA GLU A 24 -0.75 -14.07 10.59
C GLU A 24 -1.32 -15.49 10.59
N ASP A 25 -2.08 -15.86 9.56
CA ASP A 25 -2.87 -17.10 9.59
C ASP A 25 -2.12 -18.34 9.08
N ASN A 26 -1.03 -18.19 8.32
CA ASN A 26 -0.44 -19.32 7.58
C ASN A 26 0.99 -19.72 7.96
N ASN A 27 1.63 -19.06 8.93
CA ASN A 27 3.06 -19.27 9.27
C ASN A 27 3.89 -19.57 8.00
N PRO A 28 3.92 -18.62 7.04
CA PRO A 28 4.46 -18.87 5.71
C PRO A 28 5.91 -19.35 5.78
N ALA A 29 6.31 -20.12 4.77
CA ALA A 29 7.71 -20.49 4.63
C ALA A 29 8.57 -19.21 4.60
N LEU A 30 9.80 -19.27 5.11
CA LEU A 30 10.67 -18.07 5.26
C LEU A 30 10.77 -17.26 3.96
N ASP A 31 10.94 -17.92 2.82
CA ASP A 31 11.02 -17.27 1.51
C ASP A 31 9.71 -16.55 1.13
N GLU A 32 8.56 -17.14 1.45
CA GLU A 32 7.25 -16.55 1.19
C GLU A 32 6.99 -15.36 2.12
N ALA A 33 7.36 -15.48 3.41
CA ALA A 33 7.29 -14.37 4.36
C ALA A 33 8.16 -13.18 3.91
N LEU A 34 9.36 -13.46 3.38
CA LEU A 34 10.26 -12.42 2.84
C LEU A 34 9.65 -11.74 1.61
N ASN A 35 9.09 -12.51 0.68
CA ASN A 35 8.43 -11.95 -0.51
C ASN A 35 7.24 -11.07 -0.12
N LEU A 36 6.37 -11.56 0.77
CA LEU A 36 5.21 -10.82 1.28
C LEU A 36 5.64 -9.52 1.99
N PHE A 37 6.74 -9.56 2.74
CA PHE A 37 7.29 -8.38 3.41
C PHE A 37 7.84 -7.35 2.41
N GLU A 38 8.57 -7.77 1.38
CA GLU A 38 9.09 -6.88 0.34
C GLU A 38 7.96 -6.24 -0.48
N GLU A 39 6.92 -7.02 -0.79
CA GLU A 39 5.70 -6.53 -1.43
C GLU A 39 5.02 -5.48 -0.54
N GLY A 40 4.79 -5.79 0.73
CA GLY A 40 4.17 -4.87 1.68
C GLY A 40 4.95 -3.56 1.83
N LYS A 41 6.28 -3.63 1.91
CA LYS A 41 7.14 -2.43 1.96
C LYS A 41 6.96 -1.55 0.71
N SER A 42 6.85 -2.16 -0.46
CA SER A 42 6.65 -1.45 -1.72
C SER A 42 5.28 -0.76 -1.77
N LEU A 43 4.22 -1.46 -1.32
CA LEU A 43 2.87 -0.93 -1.24
C LEU A 43 2.75 0.24 -0.26
N ILE A 44 3.39 0.13 0.91
CA ILE A 44 3.44 1.24 1.89
C ILE A 44 4.09 2.48 1.25
N GLY A 45 5.18 2.31 0.51
CA GLY A 45 5.84 3.41 -0.19
C GLY A 45 4.93 4.09 -1.21
N LEU A 46 4.14 3.30 -1.94
CA LEU A 46 3.14 3.83 -2.89
C LEU A 46 2.06 4.63 -2.16
N CYS A 47 1.50 4.09 -1.08
CA CYS A 47 0.48 4.76 -0.28
C CYS A 47 0.96 6.09 0.28
N LEU A 48 2.16 6.12 0.88
CA LEU A 48 2.74 7.34 1.42
C LEU A 48 2.96 8.40 0.34
N LYS A 49 3.44 8.01 -0.84
CA LYS A 49 3.62 8.92 -1.97
C LYS A 49 2.28 9.53 -2.42
N LYS A 50 1.21 8.74 -2.48
CA LYS A 50 -0.13 9.23 -2.84
C LYS A 50 -0.68 10.20 -1.82
N LEU A 51 -0.48 9.93 -0.52
CA LEU A 51 -0.87 10.83 0.55
C LEU A 51 -0.10 12.16 0.48
N ASP A 52 1.21 12.13 0.23
CA ASP A 52 2.02 13.34 0.05
C ASP A 52 1.55 14.16 -1.16
N GLU A 53 1.29 13.51 -2.31
CA GLU A 53 0.73 14.16 -3.49
C GLU A 53 -0.64 14.82 -3.22
N ALA A 54 -1.49 14.19 -2.39
CA ALA A 54 -2.77 14.75 -1.99
C ALA A 54 -2.60 15.94 -1.02
N GLU A 55 -1.70 15.82 -0.03
CA GLU A 55 -1.40 16.88 0.92
C GLU A 55 -0.82 18.11 0.23
N GLN A 56 0.07 17.93 -0.74
CA GLN A 56 0.60 19.04 -1.53
C GLN A 56 -0.49 19.76 -2.32
N LYS A 57 -1.44 19.04 -2.93
CA LYS A 57 -2.58 19.66 -3.62
C LYS A 57 -3.44 20.50 -2.66
N LEU A 58 -3.64 20.02 -1.42
CA LEU A 58 -4.37 20.77 -0.40
C LEU A 58 -3.62 22.03 0.06
N LYS A 59 -2.29 22.00 0.16
CA LYS A 59 -1.47 23.18 0.52
C LYS A 59 -1.47 24.30 -0.52
N ILE A 60 -1.84 23.99 -1.77
CA ILE A 60 -1.88 24.97 -2.87
C ILE A 60 -3.27 25.63 -2.99
N LEU A 61 -4.28 25.13 -2.27
CA LEU A 61 -5.59 25.78 -2.16
C LEU A 61 -5.50 26.94 -1.13
N PRO A 62 -5.75 28.20 -1.55
CA PRO A 62 -5.69 29.37 -0.67
C PRO A 62 -6.82 29.42 0.35
#